data_AF-A0A7S1UK77-F1
#
_entry.id   AF-A0A7S1UK77-F1
#
_cell.length_a   1.000
_cell.length_b   1.000
_cell.length_c   1.000
_cell.angle_alpha   90.00
_cell.angle_beta   90.00
_cell.angle_gamma   90.00
#
_symmetry.space_group_name_H-M   'P 1'
#
loop_
_entity.id
_entity.type
_entity.pdbx_description
1 polymer ?
#
loop_
_entity_poly.entity_id
_entity_poly.type
_entity_poly.pdbx_seq_one_letter_code
_entity_poly.pdbx_strand_id
1 'polypeptide(L)'
;ALGATSSCHVLARGVAARPSHPPSAAGDGLLVWLEQYLWRLRAGVFRFEQAPPHFDMDARIVSLFPRPPTDSPVPAEAAVYLDGQVTSRVTRGVRVDCSALMVPEQLAGGETLYAYSIRFEMLADHPSRPARLAQAQLATRHWRIKTTDPRTGRQNVESVDGDGVVGLYPIVSTAADAEPITYQSCSTASDDANTAMGGFFVFVEGTRDAQTGPAFDVAVEPFLLKAPAFLY
;
A
#
# COMPACT_ATOMS: atom_id res chain seq x y z
N ALA A 1 15.95 43.99 30.12
CA ALA A 1 16.24 42.96 31.12
C ALA A 1 15.19 41.85 30.98
N LEU A 2 15.67 40.63 30.69
CA LEU A 2 15.06 39.32 30.91
C LEU A 2 13.62 39.10 30.41
N GLY A 3 13.50 38.60 29.18
CA GLY A 3 12.38 37.75 28.78
C GLY A 3 12.59 36.33 29.31
N ALA A 4 11.59 35.81 30.03
CA ALA A 4 11.53 34.42 30.42
C ALA A 4 10.53 33.70 29.51
N THR A 5 11.04 32.87 28.60
CA THR A 5 10.25 31.87 27.86
C THR A 5 10.02 30.68 28.77
N SER A 6 8.75 30.37 29.06
CA SER A 6 8.38 29.16 29.80
C SER A 6 8.08 28.05 28.81
N SER A 7 8.91 27.00 28.82
CA SER A 7 8.73 25.77 28.04
C SER A 7 7.69 24.88 28.73
N CYS A 8 6.61 24.54 28.02
CA CYS A 8 5.67 23.52 28.48
C CYS A 8 6.09 22.16 27.92
N HIS A 9 6.71 21.33 28.77
CA HIS A 9 6.87 19.90 28.51
C HIS A 9 5.53 19.21 28.76
N VAL A 10 4.80 18.89 27.70
CA VAL A 10 3.64 18.00 27.79
C VAL A 10 4.15 16.56 27.80
N LEU A 11 4.32 16.01 29.00
CA LEU A 11 4.41 14.57 29.22
C LEU A 11 3.06 13.97 28.81
N ALA A 12 3.00 13.38 27.61
CA ALA A 12 1.85 12.64 27.13
C ALA A 12 1.66 11.37 27.98
N ARG A 13 1.02 11.50 29.15
CA ARG A 13 0.39 10.37 29.83
C ARG A 13 -0.81 9.95 28.98
N GLY A 14 -0.65 8.84 28.28
CA GLY A 14 -1.64 8.29 27.37
C GLY A 14 -2.98 8.07 28.06
N VAL A 15 -4.04 8.62 27.48
CA VAL A 15 -5.40 8.17 27.73
C VAL A 15 -5.59 6.94 26.85
N ALA A 16 -5.57 5.76 27.47
CA ALA A 16 -6.08 4.56 26.83
C ALA A 16 -7.61 4.63 26.90
N ALA A 17 -8.27 4.91 25.78
CA ALA A 17 -9.69 4.65 25.66
C ALA A 17 -9.88 3.13 25.84
N ARG A 18 -10.53 2.75 26.94
CA ARG A 18 -10.99 1.37 27.15
C ARG A 18 -12.49 1.36 26.85
N PRO A 19 -12.98 0.44 26.01
CA PRO A 19 -14.42 0.28 25.83
C PRO A 19 -15.03 -0.13 27.18
N SER A 20 -16.03 0.62 27.64
CA SER A 20 -16.69 0.38 28.93
C SER A 20 -17.78 -0.69 28.89
N HIS A 21 -18.14 -1.20 27.71
CA HIS A 21 -19.21 -2.20 27.57
C HIS A 21 -18.95 -3.21 26.44
N PRO A 22 -19.48 -4.44 26.54
CA PRO A 22 -19.60 -5.32 25.38
C PRO A 22 -20.46 -4.62 24.31
N PRO A 23 -20.15 -4.80 23.02
CA PRO A 23 -20.81 -4.06 21.95
C PRO A 23 -22.32 -4.36 21.96
N SER A 24 -23.13 -3.36 22.34
CA SER A 24 -24.56 -3.41 22.08
C SER A 24 -24.78 -3.00 20.62
N ALA A 25 -25.41 -3.90 19.86
CA ALA A 25 -25.65 -3.76 18.43
C ALA A 25 -26.77 -2.72 18.17
N ALA A 26 -26.45 -1.42 18.30
CA ALA A 26 -27.18 -0.31 17.67
C ALA A 26 -26.56 1.09 17.90
N GLY A 27 -25.74 1.29 18.94
CA GLY A 27 -25.35 2.66 19.37
C GLY A 27 -23.90 3.07 19.15
N ASP A 28 -22.95 2.13 19.17
CA ASP A 28 -21.52 2.45 19.32
C ASP A 28 -20.71 2.38 18.00
N GLY A 29 -21.39 2.20 16.85
CA GLY A 29 -20.71 1.98 15.56
C GLY A 29 -19.73 3.09 15.19
N LEU A 30 -20.10 4.35 15.41
CA LEU A 30 -19.22 5.50 15.16
C LEU A 30 -18.00 5.52 16.08
N LEU A 31 -18.19 5.22 17.37
CA LEU A 31 -17.08 5.22 18.33
C LEU A 31 -16.10 4.09 18.04
N VAL A 32 -16.62 2.88 17.77
CA VAL A 32 -15.79 1.73 17.37
C VAL A 32 -15.03 2.06 16.08
N TRP A 33 -15.70 2.63 15.08
CA TRP A 33 -15.06 3.05 13.84
C TRP A 33 -13.92 4.06 14.07
N LEU A 34 -14.17 5.10 14.88
CA LEU A 34 -13.18 6.14 15.16
C LEU A 34 -12.01 5.59 15.96
N GLU A 35 -12.27 4.78 16.98
CA GLU A 35 -11.22 4.11 17.77
C GLU A 35 -10.32 3.30 16.84
N GLN A 36 -10.92 2.49 15.97
CA GLN A 36 -10.21 1.65 15.01
C GLN A 36 -9.33 2.49 14.07
N TYR A 37 -9.84 3.63 13.57
CA TYR A 37 -9.05 4.54 12.77
C TYR A 37 -7.84 5.11 13.55
N LEU A 38 -8.07 5.59 14.77
CA LEU A 38 -7.02 6.19 15.62
C LEU A 38 -5.95 5.18 16.00
N TRP A 39 -6.33 3.93 16.30
CA TRP A 39 -5.38 2.85 16.58
C TRP A 39 -4.45 2.59 15.39
N ARG A 40 -4.99 2.59 14.16
CA ARG A 40 -4.21 2.37 12.94
C ARG A 40 -3.28 3.53 12.61
N LEU A 41 -3.75 4.77 12.79
CA LEU A 41 -2.91 5.96 12.69
C LEU A 41 -1.75 5.90 13.69
N ARG A 42 -2.05 5.56 14.95
CA ARG A 42 -1.03 5.44 16.01
C ARG A 42 -0.05 4.31 15.74
N ALA A 43 -0.51 3.19 15.18
CA ALA A 43 0.33 2.05 14.79
C ALA A 43 1.13 2.30 13.50
N GLY A 44 0.92 3.44 12.83
CA GLY A 44 1.61 3.78 11.58
C GLY A 44 1.14 3.00 10.36
N VAL A 45 -0.04 2.38 10.42
CA VAL A 45 -0.66 1.71 9.27
C VAL A 45 -1.08 2.73 8.22
N PHE A 46 -1.72 3.82 8.64
CA PHE A 46 -1.98 4.97 7.77
C PHE A 46 -0.96 6.06 8.05
N ARG A 47 -0.45 6.70 7.00
CA ARG A 47 0.62 7.69 7.11
C ARG A 47 0.13 9.07 6.70
N PHE A 48 0.74 10.08 7.31
CA PHE A 48 0.62 11.44 6.84
C PHE A 48 1.60 11.65 5.68
N GLU A 49 1.10 12.19 4.57
CA GLU A 49 1.87 12.46 3.37
C GLU A 49 1.60 13.90 2.93
N GLN A 50 2.54 14.51 2.20
CA GLN A 50 2.25 15.76 1.51
C GLN A 50 1.19 15.46 0.44
N ALA A 51 0.21 16.36 0.29
CA ALA A 51 -0.76 16.25 -0.78
C ALA A 51 -0.03 16.11 -2.12
N PRO A 52 -0.42 15.14 -2.98
CA PRO A 52 0.16 15.02 -4.30
C PRO A 52 0.02 16.33 -5.08
N PRO A 53 0.96 16.66 -5.98
CA PRO A 53 0.96 17.92 -6.71
C PRO A 53 -0.34 18.24 -7.47
N HIS A 54 -1.13 17.22 -7.81
CA HIS A 54 -2.39 17.39 -8.54
C HIS A 54 -3.59 17.81 -7.67
N PHE A 55 -3.46 17.82 -6.34
CA PHE A 55 -4.52 18.33 -5.45
C PHE A 55 -4.52 19.85 -5.30
N ASP A 56 -3.56 20.56 -5.93
CA ASP A 56 -3.39 22.03 -5.88
C ASP A 56 -3.59 22.61 -4.46
N MET A 57 -3.02 21.92 -3.46
CA MET A 57 -3.07 22.32 -2.06
C MET A 57 -1.75 22.02 -1.37
N ASP A 58 -1.28 22.99 -0.58
CA ASP A 58 -0.19 22.77 0.36
C ASP A 58 -0.76 22.26 1.68
N ALA A 59 -1.11 20.97 1.70
CA ALA A 59 -1.70 20.31 2.84
C ALA A 59 -1.04 18.96 3.10
N ARG A 60 -1.02 18.58 4.38
CA ARG A 60 -0.75 17.19 4.77
C ARG A 60 -2.04 16.40 4.74
N ILE A 61 -2.04 15.29 4.02
CA ILE A 61 -3.17 14.36 3.92
C ILE A 61 -2.88 13.11 4.73
N VAL A 62 -3.93 12.37 5.07
CA VAL A 62 -3.79 10.97 5.49
C VAL A 62 -3.94 10.11 4.25
N SER A 63 -2.91 9.31 3.96
CA SER A 63 -2.98 8.29 2.93
C SER A 63 -3.76 7.09 3.48
N LEU A 64 -4.91 6.80 2.87
CA LEU A 64 -5.77 5.67 3.23
C LEU A 64 -5.28 4.34 2.66
N PHE A 65 -4.19 4.35 1.88
CA PHE A 65 -3.50 3.13 1.47
C PHE A 65 -2.68 2.60 2.64
N PRO A 66 -3.05 1.43 3.21
CA PRO A 66 -2.37 0.90 4.38
C PRO A 66 -0.91 0.55 4.06
N ARG A 67 0.00 1.10 4.85
CA ARG A 67 1.46 0.91 4.76
C ARG A 67 2.04 0.65 6.15
N PRO A 68 1.82 -0.56 6.70
CA PRO A 68 2.32 -0.93 8.02
C PRO A 68 3.85 -0.74 8.11
N PRO A 69 4.38 -0.41 9.29
CA PRO A 69 5.82 -0.36 9.49
C PRO A 69 6.48 -1.70 9.13
N THR A 70 7.58 -1.65 8.38
CA THR A 70 8.35 -2.87 8.04
C THR A 70 9.23 -3.34 9.19
N ASP A 71 9.62 -2.41 10.07
CA ASP A 71 10.66 -2.65 11.09
C ASP A 71 10.06 -2.79 12.50
N SER A 72 8.73 -2.70 12.63
CA SER A 72 8.02 -2.83 13.89
C SER A 72 6.76 -3.68 13.69
N PRO A 73 6.47 -4.62 14.60
CA PRO A 73 5.23 -5.38 14.53
C PRO A 73 4.03 -4.45 14.66
N VAL A 74 3.05 -4.64 13.79
CA VAL A 74 1.73 -4.02 13.94
C VAL A 74 0.99 -4.76 15.06
N PRO A 75 0.43 -4.06 16.06
CA PRO A 75 -0.38 -4.70 17.08
C PRO A 75 -1.51 -5.53 16.46
N ALA A 76 -1.85 -6.69 17.06
CA ALA A 76 -2.82 -7.63 16.49
C ALA A 76 -4.16 -6.96 16.16
N GLU A 77 -4.61 -6.04 17.02
CA GLU A 77 -5.81 -5.23 16.85
C GLU A 77 -5.79 -4.31 15.62
N ALA A 78 -4.62 -3.83 15.20
CA ALA A 78 -4.44 -3.03 13.98
C ALA A 78 -4.16 -3.90 12.74
N ALA A 79 -3.71 -5.14 12.94
CA ALA A 79 -3.38 -6.09 11.88
C ALA A 79 -4.59 -6.84 11.29
N VAL A 80 -5.75 -6.84 11.97
CA VAL A 80 -6.99 -7.52 11.51
C VAL A 80 -7.40 -7.11 10.07
N TYR A 81 -6.93 -5.97 9.58
CA TYR A 81 -7.27 -5.41 8.25
C TYR A 81 -6.19 -5.57 7.20
N LEU A 82 -5.06 -6.18 7.55
CA LEU A 82 -3.97 -6.40 6.61
C LEU A 82 -4.03 -7.80 6.01
N ASP A 83 -5.07 -8.59 6.35
CA ASP A 83 -5.23 -9.99 5.95
C ASP A 83 -5.29 -10.14 4.42
N GLY A 84 -4.12 -10.29 3.83
CA GLY A 84 -3.90 -10.39 2.39
C GLY A 84 -4.06 -9.07 1.62
N GLN A 85 -4.62 -8.00 2.17
CA GLN A 85 -4.79 -6.72 1.45
C GLN A 85 -3.50 -5.92 1.30
N VAL A 86 -2.50 -6.20 2.15
CA VAL A 86 -1.18 -5.57 2.08
C VAL A 86 -0.13 -6.64 1.97
N THR A 87 0.74 -6.52 0.97
CA THR A 87 1.84 -7.45 0.74
C THR A 87 3.12 -6.70 0.42
N SER A 88 4.25 -7.36 0.66
CA SER A 88 5.57 -6.83 0.32
C SER A 88 6.45 -7.96 -0.19
N ARG A 89 7.21 -7.69 -1.26
CA ARG A 89 8.16 -8.65 -1.82
C ARG A 89 9.43 -7.96 -2.30
N VAL A 90 10.58 -8.55 -2.00
CA VAL A 90 11.87 -8.07 -2.51
C VAL A 90 12.41 -9.04 -3.55
N THR A 91 12.64 -8.54 -4.76
CA THR A 91 13.27 -9.29 -5.85
C THR A 91 14.46 -8.52 -6.38
N ARG A 92 15.66 -9.12 -6.35
CA ARG A 92 16.91 -8.48 -6.78
C ARG A 92 17.16 -7.10 -6.15
N GLY A 93 16.82 -6.96 -4.86
CA GLY A 93 16.93 -5.69 -4.14
C GLY A 93 15.81 -4.68 -4.39
N VAL A 94 14.91 -4.92 -5.35
CA VAL A 94 13.73 -4.06 -5.55
C VAL A 94 12.58 -4.59 -4.69
N ARG A 95 12.15 -3.79 -3.71
CA ARG A 95 10.95 -4.00 -2.91
C ARG A 95 9.73 -3.48 -3.65
N VAL A 96 8.68 -4.30 -3.69
CA VAL A 96 7.34 -3.91 -4.13
C VAL A 96 6.42 -4.06 -2.94
N ASP A 97 5.86 -2.94 -2.49
CA ASP A 97 4.79 -2.92 -1.49
C ASP A 97 3.45 -2.69 -2.20
N CYS A 98 2.46 -3.50 -1.87
CA CYS A 98 1.13 -3.44 -2.46
C CYS A 98 0.10 -3.24 -1.36
N SER A 99 -0.92 -2.43 -1.66
CA SER A 99 -2.08 -2.27 -0.80
C SER A 99 -3.32 -2.00 -1.64
N ALA A 100 -4.47 -2.51 -1.20
CA ALA A 100 -5.76 -2.24 -1.83
C ALA A 100 -6.76 -1.71 -0.80
N LEU A 101 -7.68 -0.87 -1.27
CA LEU A 101 -8.82 -0.39 -0.52
C LEU A 101 -10.08 -0.39 -1.40
N MET A 102 -11.22 -0.63 -0.77
CA MET A 102 -12.53 -0.57 -1.41
C MET A 102 -12.98 0.88 -1.58
N VAL A 103 -13.61 1.21 -2.70
CA VAL A 103 -14.20 2.54 -2.98
C VAL A 103 -15.71 2.37 -3.14
N PRO A 104 -16.51 2.33 -2.05
CA PRO A 104 -17.93 1.97 -2.16
C PRO A 104 -18.78 3.02 -2.87
N GLU A 105 -18.33 4.28 -2.97
CA GLU A 105 -19.05 5.34 -3.66
C GLU A 105 -19.05 5.13 -5.17
N GLN A 106 -18.21 4.22 -5.67
CA GLN A 106 -18.03 3.95 -7.09
C GLN A 106 -18.30 2.48 -7.39
N LEU A 107 -19.34 2.26 -8.19
CA LEU A 107 -19.59 0.99 -8.86
C LEU A 107 -19.21 1.10 -10.32
N ALA A 108 -18.55 0.08 -10.84
CA ALA A 108 -18.19 -0.01 -12.25
C ALA A 108 -18.83 -1.27 -12.84
N GLY A 109 -19.88 -1.08 -13.66
CA GLY A 109 -20.57 -2.21 -14.29
C GLY A 109 -21.32 -3.14 -13.33
N GLY A 110 -21.66 -2.66 -12.12
CA GLY A 110 -22.28 -3.48 -11.07
C GLY A 110 -21.28 -4.25 -10.19
N GLU A 111 -19.99 -4.05 -10.41
CA GLU A 111 -18.91 -4.55 -9.55
C GLU A 111 -18.37 -3.43 -8.66
N THR A 112 -17.79 -3.83 -7.52
CA THR A 112 -17.17 -2.92 -6.57
C THR A 112 -15.82 -2.47 -7.10
N LEU A 113 -15.58 -1.16 -7.03
CA LEU A 113 -14.29 -0.59 -7.39
C LEU A 113 -13.32 -0.74 -6.21
N TYR A 114 -12.11 -1.20 -6.52
CA TYR A 114 -10.99 -1.22 -5.61
C TYR A 114 -9.89 -0.32 -6.15
N ALA A 115 -9.41 0.61 -5.33
CA ALA A 115 -8.20 1.34 -5.60
C ALA A 115 -7.02 0.58 -5.00
N TYR A 116 -5.89 0.57 -5.71
CA TYR A 116 -4.66 -0.03 -5.20
C TYR A 116 -3.47 0.90 -5.37
N SER A 117 -2.51 0.76 -4.46
CA SER A 117 -1.25 1.51 -4.44
C SER A 117 -0.09 0.52 -4.52
N ILE A 118 0.81 0.75 -5.48
CA ILE A 118 2.03 -0.02 -5.66
C ILE A 118 3.21 0.92 -5.44
N ARG A 119 4.13 0.51 -4.58
CA ARG A 119 5.30 1.29 -4.21
C ARG A 119 6.57 0.50 -4.49
N PHE A 120 7.50 1.14 -5.19
CA PHE A 120 8.80 0.59 -5.56
C PHE A 120 9.92 1.25 -4.76
N GLU A 121 10.86 0.45 -4.30
CA GLU A 121 12.06 0.94 -3.62
C GLU A 121 13.24 0.01 -3.90
N MET A 122 14.41 0.55 -4.22
CA MET A 122 15.63 -0.25 -4.30
C MET A 122 16.36 -0.20 -2.96
N LEU A 123 16.47 -1.35 -2.32
CA LEU A 123 17.13 -1.50 -1.02
C LEU A 123 18.64 -1.66 -1.21
N ALA A 124 19.42 -0.70 -0.70
CA ALA A 124 20.88 -0.71 -0.79
C ALA A 124 21.50 -1.99 -0.22
N ASP A 125 21.15 -2.38 1.00
CA ASP A 125 21.87 -3.46 1.69
C ASP A 125 21.15 -4.81 1.65
N HIS A 126 20.16 -4.97 0.76
CA HIS A 126 19.39 -6.21 0.70
C HIS A 126 20.21 -7.35 0.06
N PRO A 127 20.29 -8.55 0.69
CA PRO A 127 21.12 -9.66 0.21
C PRO A 127 20.83 -10.15 -1.21
N SER A 128 19.60 -9.96 -1.69
CA SER A 128 19.23 -10.36 -3.07
C SER A 128 19.71 -9.38 -4.14
N ARG A 129 20.19 -8.18 -3.77
CA ARG A 129 20.65 -7.17 -4.73
C ARG A 129 22.04 -7.52 -5.29
N PRO A 130 22.20 -7.61 -6.62
CA PRO A 130 23.53 -7.69 -7.21
C PRO A 130 24.34 -6.43 -6.89
N ALA A 131 25.61 -6.55 -6.49
CA ALA A 131 26.45 -5.41 -6.10
C ALA A 131 26.55 -4.30 -7.18
N ARG A 132 26.47 -4.68 -8.46
CA ARG A 132 26.49 -3.75 -9.60
C ARG A 132 25.15 -3.05 -9.87
N LEU A 133 24.06 -3.51 -9.26
CA LEU A 133 22.72 -2.97 -9.48
C LEU A 133 22.53 -1.72 -8.63
N ALA A 134 22.93 -0.58 -9.18
CA ALA A 134 22.75 0.73 -8.55
C ALA A 134 21.41 1.40 -8.91
N GLN A 135 20.86 1.05 -10.07
CA GLN A 135 19.64 1.63 -10.61
C GLN A 135 18.96 0.65 -11.57
N ALA A 136 17.63 0.70 -11.60
CA ALA A 136 16.82 0.01 -12.60
C ALA A 136 15.60 0.84 -12.98
N GLN A 137 15.17 0.72 -14.23
CA GLN A 137 13.98 1.39 -14.74
C GLN A 137 12.91 0.37 -15.13
N LEU A 138 11.67 0.66 -14.74
CA LEU A 138 10.51 -0.12 -15.15
C LEU A 138 10.36 -0.07 -16.67
N ALA A 139 10.13 -1.22 -17.29
CA ALA A 139 9.82 -1.35 -18.71
C ALA A 139 8.34 -1.73 -18.92
N THR A 140 7.90 -2.85 -18.35
CA THR A 140 6.54 -3.38 -18.56
C THR A 140 5.96 -3.94 -17.27
N ARG A 141 4.65 -4.19 -17.27
CA ARG A 141 3.91 -4.86 -16.20
C ARG A 141 3.20 -6.10 -16.74
N HIS A 142 3.12 -7.12 -15.91
CA HIS A 142 2.28 -8.29 -16.10
C HIS A 142 1.46 -8.50 -14.83
N TRP A 143 0.15 -8.25 -14.93
CA TRP A 143 -0.81 -8.56 -13.87
C TRP A 143 -1.42 -9.92 -14.10
N ARG A 144 -1.59 -10.68 -13.03
CA ARG A 144 -2.38 -11.90 -12.96
C ARG A 144 -3.45 -11.71 -11.90
N ILE A 145 -4.71 -11.66 -12.33
CA ILE A 145 -5.87 -11.44 -11.48
C ILE A 145 -6.59 -12.78 -11.35
N LYS A 146 -6.61 -13.31 -10.13
CA LYS A 146 -7.23 -14.60 -9.81
C LYS A 146 -8.50 -14.37 -9.02
N THR A 147 -9.62 -14.82 -9.57
CA THR A 147 -10.94 -14.76 -8.92
C THR A 147 -11.39 -16.17 -8.59
N THR A 148 -11.74 -16.41 -7.32
CA THR A 148 -12.29 -17.70 -6.87
C THR A 148 -13.72 -17.52 -6.39
N ASP A 149 -14.65 -18.24 -7.00
CA ASP A 149 -16.03 -18.31 -6.53
C ASP A 149 -16.09 -19.10 -5.22
N PRO A 150 -16.55 -18.52 -4.10
CA PRO A 150 -16.56 -19.19 -2.81
C PRO A 150 -17.62 -20.29 -2.71
N ARG A 151 -18.67 -20.27 -3.55
CA ARG A 151 -19.74 -21.28 -3.56
C ARG A 151 -19.33 -22.53 -4.33
N THR A 152 -18.66 -22.34 -5.48
CA THR A 152 -18.30 -23.45 -6.38
C THR A 152 -16.83 -23.84 -6.31
N GLY A 153 -15.96 -23.00 -5.74
CA GLY A 153 -14.52 -23.17 -5.76
C GLY A 153 -13.88 -22.93 -7.13
N ARG A 154 -14.67 -22.56 -8.15
CA ARG A 154 -14.19 -22.34 -9.51
C ARG A 154 -13.25 -21.15 -9.55
N GLN A 155 -12.12 -21.33 -10.22
CA GLN A 155 -11.11 -20.28 -10.41
C GLN A 155 -11.18 -19.73 -11.83
N ASN A 156 -11.15 -18.41 -11.94
CA ASN A 156 -10.89 -17.69 -13.17
C ASN A 156 -9.57 -16.92 -13.03
N VAL A 157 -8.78 -16.86 -14.10
CA VAL A 157 -7.51 -16.13 -14.14
C VAL A 157 -7.51 -15.24 -15.37
N GLU A 158 -7.38 -13.95 -15.13
CA GLU A 158 -7.16 -12.93 -16.16
C GLU A 158 -5.71 -12.46 -16.10
N SER A 159 -5.15 -12.13 -17.26
CA SER A 159 -3.82 -11.55 -17.37
C SER A 159 -3.90 -10.20 -18.08
N VAL A 160 -3.18 -9.21 -17.55
CA VAL A 160 -3.09 -7.88 -18.14
C VAL A 160 -1.62 -7.50 -18.32
N ASP A 161 -1.19 -7.44 -19.57
CA ASP A 161 0.14 -7.01 -19.97
C ASP A 161 0.12 -5.55 -20.45
N GLY A 162 1.21 -4.81 -20.22
CA GLY A 162 1.35 -3.50 -20.83
C GLY A 162 2.64 -2.77 -20.47
N ASP A 163 2.89 -1.68 -21.18
CA ASP A 163 4.07 -0.85 -20.97
C ASP A 163 3.93 0.03 -19.73
N GLY A 164 5.00 0.12 -18.95
CA GLY A 164 5.08 0.96 -17.76
C GLY A 164 3.91 0.76 -16.79
N VAL A 165 3.65 1.81 -16.00
CA VAL A 165 2.49 1.92 -15.10
C VAL A 165 1.88 3.29 -15.26
N VAL A 166 0.58 3.35 -15.57
CA VAL A 166 -0.17 4.62 -15.78
C VAL A 166 0.52 5.61 -16.73
N GLY A 167 1.19 5.09 -17.77
CA GLY A 167 1.96 5.89 -18.74
C GLY A 167 3.36 6.33 -18.27
N LEU A 168 3.78 5.93 -17.07
CA LEU A 168 5.06 6.25 -16.46
C LEU A 168 6.02 5.05 -16.51
N TYR A 169 7.32 5.36 -16.48
CA TYR A 169 8.41 4.38 -16.41
C TYR A 169 9.36 4.71 -15.25
N PRO A 170 8.94 4.46 -14.00
CA PRO A 170 9.69 4.76 -12.78
C PRO A 170 11.13 4.24 -12.79
N ILE A 171 12.03 5.03 -12.22
CA ILE A 171 13.42 4.66 -11.96
C ILE A 171 13.61 4.47 -10.47
N VAL A 172 14.08 3.30 -10.05
CA VAL A 172 14.51 3.06 -8.67
C VAL A 172 16.03 2.99 -8.61
N SER A 173 16.63 3.59 -7.59
CA SER A 173 18.07 3.60 -7.38
C SER A 173 18.42 3.53 -5.91
N THR A 174 19.70 3.27 -5.62
CA THR A 174 20.24 3.33 -4.25
C THR A 174 21.04 4.60 -4.00
N ALA A 175 20.76 5.67 -4.76
CA ALA A 175 21.31 6.98 -4.45
C ALA A 175 20.77 7.48 -3.10
N ALA A 176 21.54 8.29 -2.39
CA ALA A 176 21.19 8.74 -1.04
C ALA A 176 19.92 9.61 -0.99
N ASP A 177 19.58 10.25 -2.11
CA ASP A 177 18.40 11.09 -2.34
C ASP A 177 17.29 10.37 -3.11
N ALA A 178 17.42 9.06 -3.35
CA ALA A 178 16.44 8.28 -4.09
C ALA A 178 15.20 8.03 -3.23
N GLU A 179 14.11 8.69 -3.58
CA GLU A 179 12.82 8.48 -2.94
C GLU A 179 12.06 7.30 -3.57
N PRO A 180 11.35 6.51 -2.75
CA PRO A 180 10.49 5.44 -3.22
C PRO A 180 9.35 5.95 -4.09
N ILE A 181 9.09 5.27 -5.20
CA ILE A 181 8.10 5.71 -6.19
C ILE A 181 6.80 4.96 -5.96
N THR A 182 5.69 5.70 -5.90
CA THR A 182 4.34 5.13 -5.74
C THR A 182 3.49 5.48 -6.94
N TYR A 183 2.71 4.52 -7.42
CA TYR A 183 1.59 4.80 -8.32
C TYR A 183 0.31 4.16 -7.80
N GLN A 184 -0.81 4.71 -8.22
CA GLN A 184 -2.14 4.25 -7.85
C GLN A 184 -2.97 4.00 -9.11
N SER A 185 -3.84 3.01 -9.04
CA SER A 185 -4.80 2.68 -10.10
C SER A 185 -5.98 1.92 -9.48
N CYS A 186 -6.87 1.39 -10.31
CA CYS A 186 -8.08 0.73 -9.86
C CYS A 186 -8.33 -0.58 -10.62
N SER A 187 -9.08 -1.47 -9.99
CA SER A 187 -9.59 -2.71 -10.56
C SER A 187 -11.01 -2.94 -10.02
N THR A 188 -11.80 -3.75 -10.72
CA THR A 188 -13.12 -4.15 -10.26
C THR A 188 -13.07 -5.58 -9.74
N ALA A 189 -13.86 -5.85 -8.71
CA ALA A 189 -14.09 -7.20 -8.25
C ALA A 189 -15.52 -7.35 -7.73
N SER A 190 -16.07 -8.55 -7.88
CA SER A 190 -17.34 -8.90 -7.25
C SER A 190 -17.13 -9.10 -5.75
N ASP A 191 -17.98 -8.49 -4.93
CA ASP A 191 -17.95 -8.64 -3.45
C ASP A 191 -18.13 -10.09 -2.98
N ASP A 192 -18.83 -10.87 -3.79
CA ASP A 192 -19.11 -12.28 -3.54
C ASP A 192 -17.93 -13.19 -3.92
N ALA A 193 -16.81 -12.66 -4.44
CA ALA A 193 -15.69 -13.46 -4.92
C ALA A 193 -14.39 -13.16 -4.16
N ASN A 194 -13.55 -14.19 -4.02
CA ASN A 194 -12.19 -14.01 -3.51
C ASN A 194 -11.27 -13.64 -4.67
N THR A 195 -11.01 -12.34 -4.84
CA THR A 195 -10.13 -11.82 -5.89
C THR A 195 -8.75 -11.45 -5.33
N ALA A 196 -7.70 -11.95 -5.98
CA ALA A 196 -6.31 -11.63 -5.68
C ALA A 196 -5.59 -11.10 -6.92
N MET A 197 -4.84 -10.02 -6.77
CA MET A 197 -3.96 -9.46 -7.81
C MET A 197 -2.50 -9.76 -7.48
N GLY A 198 -1.75 -10.32 -8.42
CA GLY A 198 -0.31 -10.50 -8.31
C GLY A 198 0.34 -10.45 -9.70
N GLY A 199 1.58 -10.92 -9.83
CA GLY A 199 2.27 -10.94 -11.12
C GLY A 199 3.70 -10.45 -10.99
N PHE A 200 4.17 -9.67 -11.96
CA PHE A 200 5.52 -9.10 -11.93
C PHE A 200 5.63 -7.84 -12.78
N PHE A 201 6.66 -7.06 -12.49
CA PHE A 201 7.11 -5.93 -13.27
C PHE A 201 8.45 -6.26 -13.92
N VAL A 202 8.63 -5.92 -15.18
CA VAL A 202 9.92 -6.10 -15.86
C VAL A 202 10.72 -4.82 -15.71
N PHE A 203 11.90 -4.92 -15.08
CA PHE A 203 12.86 -3.83 -14.96
C PHE A 203 14.07 -4.08 -15.85
N VAL A 204 14.72 -3.02 -16.31
CA VAL A 204 16.03 -3.07 -16.99
C VAL A 204 17.08 -2.41 -16.09
N GLU A 205 18.29 -2.97 -16.03
CA GLU A 205 19.41 -2.35 -15.30
C GLU A 205 19.81 -1.03 -16.00
N GLY A 206 19.98 0.06 -15.24
CA GLY A 206 20.21 1.39 -15.78
C GLY A 206 18.90 2.11 -16.16
N THR A 207 18.86 2.68 -17.37
CA THR A 207 17.64 3.26 -17.95
C THR A 207 17.27 2.53 -19.23
N ARG A 208 16.03 2.72 -19.71
CA ARG A 208 15.55 2.15 -20.97
C ARG A 208 16.40 2.57 -22.17
N ASP A 209 16.91 3.80 -22.15
CA ASP A 209 17.74 4.38 -23.22
C ASP A 209 19.24 4.08 -23.06
N ALA A 210 19.68 3.76 -21.83
CA ALA A 210 21.07 3.45 -21.50
C ALA A 210 21.13 2.22 -20.58
N GLN A 211 20.78 1.06 -21.14
CA GLN A 211 20.77 -0.20 -20.39
C GLN A 211 22.19 -0.63 -20.06
N THR A 212 22.44 -0.93 -18.78
CA THR A 212 23.74 -1.42 -18.30
C THR A 212 23.76 -2.94 -18.09
N GLY A 213 22.63 -3.60 -18.33
CA GLY A 213 22.47 -5.04 -18.09
C GLY A 213 21.12 -5.58 -18.56
N PRO A 214 20.83 -6.86 -18.28
CA PRO A 214 19.64 -7.53 -18.78
C PRO A 214 18.36 -7.06 -18.07
N ALA A 215 17.22 -7.30 -18.72
CA ALA A 215 15.92 -7.20 -18.07
C ALA A 215 15.74 -8.29 -16.99
N PHE A 216 14.95 -8.00 -15.97
CA PHE A 216 14.59 -8.96 -14.92
C PHE A 216 13.21 -8.70 -14.35
N ASP A 217 12.57 -9.78 -13.90
CA ASP A 217 11.27 -9.72 -13.28
C ASP A 217 11.40 -9.35 -11.80
N VAL A 218 10.60 -8.38 -11.38
CA VAL A 218 10.36 -8.01 -10.00
C VAL A 218 8.98 -8.49 -9.64
N ALA A 219 8.90 -9.58 -8.86
CA ALA A 219 7.62 -10.22 -8.59
C ALA A 219 6.78 -9.43 -7.58
N VAL A 220 5.48 -9.50 -7.77
CA VAL A 220 4.44 -8.93 -6.92
C VAL A 220 3.81 -10.05 -6.11
N GLU A 221 3.90 -9.95 -4.78
CA GLU A 221 3.21 -10.89 -3.90
C GLU A 221 1.69 -10.65 -3.99
N PRO A 222 0.87 -11.70 -4.20
CA PRO A 222 -0.56 -11.52 -4.41
C PRO A 222 -1.25 -10.82 -3.24
N PHE A 223 -1.96 -9.72 -3.52
CA PHE A 223 -2.78 -9.01 -2.54
C PHE A 223 -4.27 -9.13 -2.88
N LEU A 224 -5.12 -9.09 -1.87
CA LEU A 224 -6.55 -9.32 -1.97
C LEU A 224 -7.33 -8.03 -2.26
N LEU A 225 -8.29 -8.12 -3.18
CA LEU A 225 -9.36 -7.15 -3.35
C LEU A 225 -10.54 -7.64 -2.52
N LYS A 226 -10.71 -7.07 -1.32
CA LYS A 226 -11.67 -7.55 -0.31
C LYS A 226 -12.31 -6.37 0.39
N ALA A 227 -13.58 -6.48 0.74
CA ALA A 227 -14.24 -5.47 1.56
C ALA A 227 -13.62 -5.43 2.97
N PRO A 228 -13.21 -4.24 3.46
CA PRO A 228 -12.75 -4.07 4.83
C PRO A 228 -13.98 -4.02 5.76
N ALA A 229 -13.92 -4.52 7.00
CA ALA A 229 -15.09 -4.45 7.91
C ALA A 229 -15.35 -3.02 8.52
N PHE A 230 -14.48 -2.04 8.19
CA PHE A 230 -14.39 -0.65 8.62
C PHE A 230 -13.80 0.07 7.43
N LEU A 231 -14.54 1.03 6.90
CA LEU A 231 -14.15 1.82 5.74
C LEU A 231 -13.96 3.27 6.17
N TYR A 232 -12.89 3.94 5.74
CA TYR A 232 -12.50 5.26 6.21
C TYR A 232 -12.51 6.31 5.12
#